data_AF-A0A9X8H5K2-F1
#
_entry.id   AF-A0A9X8H5K2-F1
#
_cell.length_a   1.000
_cell.length_b   1.000
_cell.length_c   1.000
_cell.angle_alpha   90.00
_cell.angle_beta   90.00
_cell.angle_gamma   90.00
#
_symmetry.space_group_name_H-M   'P 1'
#
loop_
_entity.id
_entity.type
_entity.pdbx_description
1 polymer ?
#
loop_
_entity_poly.entity_id
_entity_poly.type
_entity_poly.pdbx_seq_one_letter_code
_entity_poly.pdbx_strand_id
1 'polypeptide(L)'
;MKLIDDSIEGYISVSHKDLLGQVGSVDGLKAKVTRLHTDVHDVQAAIQRMDMDIHKAHRGLQRTVRQLRNVDLCSAVLQRVLRFQSLIDTLQQLHLPPHPTSTFSSTDVAGTYSAASLALREAELLVADEHAAFQSLAVISPALPLLRTWRSDLTKHMKALLRLGMVAVDQVAIGSALQILYQLGPSTLSEHVQAAVNAALEDVEAKCSQSLQEGSFDESKLKADVWAALQTVLSTLSSHALQVWNLQRVLLKSSTAPLTTSSDAKSKPSEPPTTYLSLVLSPDEPTLFATFWDISCALVRDLLTQTLEYKASVVAAIVGYYPKLRVEAQEVVATLHTTSARLSLDTLVVCGSEAERDQLVDTALAPLLDAYQTRSFTRLASPIHLMFPQSSNYHASPPSRSDMTTLLKIMAHELDVAGSDAAFRAAILVGVRRSVELFCKSVRGMA
;
A
#
# COMPACT_ATOMS: atom_id res chain seq x y z
N MET A 1 61.61 -27.11 119.85
CA MET A 1 60.18 -27.17 119.47
C MET A 1 59.65 -25.83 118.98
N LYS A 2 59.92 -24.69 119.63
CA LYS A 2 59.42 -23.37 119.18
C LYS A 2 59.85 -22.93 117.75
N LEU A 3 61.10 -23.21 117.34
CA LEU A 3 61.61 -22.82 116.01
C LEU A 3 60.98 -23.57 114.81
N ILE A 4 60.43 -24.77 115.04
CA ILE A 4 59.75 -25.57 114.02
C ILE A 4 58.29 -25.10 113.89
N ASP A 5 57.63 -24.81 115.02
CA ASP A 5 56.30 -24.20 115.02
C ASP A 5 56.33 -22.82 114.35
N ASP A 6 57.30 -21.95 114.64
CA ASP A 6 57.39 -20.63 114.02
C ASP A 6 57.65 -20.70 112.49
N SER A 7 58.43 -21.68 112.03
CA SER A 7 58.69 -21.87 110.60
C SER A 7 57.51 -22.51 109.87
N ILE A 8 56.80 -23.44 110.52
CA ILE A 8 55.58 -24.05 109.99
C ILE A 8 54.44 -23.03 109.98
N GLU A 9 54.28 -22.22 111.03
CA GLU A 9 53.30 -21.15 111.12
C GLU A 9 53.58 -20.04 110.10
N GLY A 10 54.86 -19.70 109.87
CA GLY A 10 55.27 -18.79 108.81
C GLY A 10 55.00 -19.33 107.39
N TYR A 11 55.33 -20.59 107.12
CA TYR A 11 55.12 -21.20 105.81
C TYR A 11 53.63 -21.44 105.53
N ILE A 12 52.85 -21.85 106.54
CA ILE A 12 51.39 -21.96 106.46
C ILE A 12 50.76 -20.58 106.29
N SER A 13 51.19 -19.56 107.03
CA SER A 13 50.67 -18.19 106.92
C SER A 13 50.90 -17.59 105.52
N VAL A 14 52.10 -17.75 104.97
CA VAL A 14 52.45 -17.25 103.63
C VAL A 14 51.74 -18.06 102.54
N SER A 15 51.76 -19.40 102.62
CA SER A 15 51.07 -20.27 101.66
C SER A 15 49.55 -20.08 101.71
N HIS A 16 48.97 -19.83 102.89
CA HIS A 16 47.54 -19.54 103.07
C HIS A 16 47.18 -18.14 102.56
N LYS A 17 48.06 -17.13 102.70
CA LYS A 17 47.88 -15.81 102.08
C LYS A 17 47.97 -15.86 100.57
N ASP A 18 48.92 -16.59 100.00
CA ASP A 18 49.06 -16.75 98.55
C ASP A 18 47.93 -17.60 97.96
N LEU A 19 47.50 -18.67 98.64
CA LEU A 19 46.33 -19.45 98.25
C LEU A 19 45.04 -18.62 98.37
N LEU A 20 44.86 -17.80 99.42
CA LEU A 20 43.72 -16.87 99.52
C LEU A 20 43.77 -15.77 98.44
N GLY A 21 44.95 -15.28 98.08
CA GLY A 21 45.13 -14.30 97.02
C GLY A 21 44.82 -14.88 95.63
N GLN A 22 45.29 -16.10 95.36
CA GLN A 22 44.97 -16.85 94.15
C GLN A 22 43.49 -17.24 94.09
N VAL A 23 42.91 -17.70 95.20
CA VAL A 23 41.47 -18.03 95.30
C VAL A 23 40.61 -16.78 95.14
N GLY A 24 40.97 -15.65 95.76
CA GLY A 24 40.28 -14.37 95.58
C GLY A 24 40.40 -13.81 94.16
N SER A 25 41.53 -14.05 93.48
CA SER A 25 41.72 -13.73 92.06
C SER A 25 40.88 -14.63 91.16
N VAL A 26 40.81 -15.93 91.46
CA VAL A 26 39.99 -16.92 90.74
C VAL A 26 38.50 -16.66 90.96
N ASP A 27 38.05 -16.30 92.17
CA ASP A 27 36.67 -15.91 92.46
C ASP A 27 36.33 -14.57 91.81
N GLY A 28 37.25 -13.62 91.79
CA GLY A 28 37.11 -12.37 91.04
C GLY A 28 37.03 -12.59 89.53
N LEU A 29 37.81 -13.54 88.99
CA LEU A 29 37.77 -13.93 87.59
C LEU A 29 36.48 -14.69 87.28
N LYS A 30 36.03 -15.59 88.16
CA LYS A 30 34.75 -16.30 88.06
C LYS A 30 33.58 -15.33 88.07
N ALA A 31 33.59 -14.33 88.95
CA ALA A 31 32.59 -13.27 88.99
C ALA A 31 32.58 -12.41 87.71
N LYS A 32 33.77 -12.08 87.17
CA LYS A 32 33.90 -11.40 85.88
C LYS A 32 33.40 -12.27 84.73
N VAL A 33 33.71 -13.56 84.70
CA VAL A 33 33.25 -14.51 83.68
C VAL A 33 31.74 -14.71 83.76
N THR A 34 31.16 -14.83 84.95
CA THR A 34 29.69 -14.89 85.10
C THR A 34 29.03 -13.60 84.63
N ARG A 35 29.65 -12.44 84.90
CA ARG A 35 29.16 -11.14 84.43
C ARG A 35 29.28 -11.00 82.91
N LEU A 36 30.39 -11.44 82.33
CA LEU A 36 30.61 -11.44 80.88
C LEU A 36 29.64 -12.42 80.19
N HIS A 37 29.33 -13.55 80.82
CA HIS A 37 28.34 -14.49 80.33
C HIS A 37 26.93 -13.93 80.36
N THR A 38 26.55 -13.22 81.44
CA THR A 38 25.26 -12.51 81.49
C THR A 38 25.20 -11.37 80.48
N ASP A 39 26.27 -10.58 80.36
CA ASP A 39 26.32 -9.46 79.40
C ASP A 39 26.25 -9.97 77.95
N VAL A 40 26.94 -11.07 77.62
CA VAL A 40 26.86 -11.72 76.30
C VAL A 40 25.46 -12.28 76.06
N HIS A 41 24.84 -12.90 77.06
CA HIS A 41 23.47 -13.39 76.95
C HIS A 41 22.47 -12.24 76.74
N ASP A 42 22.65 -11.12 77.44
CA ASP A 42 21.80 -9.93 77.28
C ASP A 42 21.98 -9.27 75.91
N VAL A 43 23.22 -9.19 75.42
CA VAL A 43 23.52 -8.73 74.05
C VAL A 43 22.92 -9.69 73.02
N GLN A 44 23.04 -10.99 73.20
CA GLN A 44 22.43 -12.00 72.31
C GLN A 44 20.90 -11.85 72.27
N ALA A 45 20.27 -11.66 73.43
CA ALA A 45 18.83 -11.40 73.51
C ALA A 45 18.45 -10.06 72.85
N ALA A 46 19.26 -9.01 73.00
CA ALA A 46 19.05 -7.72 72.34
C ALA A 46 19.17 -7.83 70.82
N ILE A 47 20.15 -8.58 70.31
CA ILE A 47 20.33 -8.85 68.88
C ILE A 47 19.14 -9.62 68.31
N GLN A 48 18.66 -10.66 69.01
CA GLN A 48 17.48 -11.42 68.57
C GLN A 48 16.21 -10.56 68.53
N ARG A 49 16.02 -9.68 69.52
CA ARG A 49 14.91 -8.70 69.50
C ARG A 49 15.04 -7.73 68.34
N MET A 50 16.24 -7.18 68.12
CA MET A 50 16.51 -6.25 67.02
C MET A 50 16.28 -6.93 65.66
N ASP A 51 16.71 -8.18 65.48
CA ASP A 51 16.47 -8.95 64.27
C ASP A 51 14.97 -9.17 64.03
N MET A 52 14.21 -9.50 65.07
CA MET A 52 12.77 -9.65 64.99
C MET A 52 12.07 -8.33 64.62
N ASP A 53 12.52 -7.21 65.19
CA ASP A 53 11.99 -5.87 64.90
C ASP A 53 12.33 -5.41 63.47
N ILE A 54 13.54 -5.68 62.98
CA ILE A 54 13.96 -5.42 61.59
C ILE A 54 13.09 -6.22 60.62
N HIS A 55 12.88 -7.52 60.87
CA HIS A 55 12.01 -8.34 60.03
C HIS A 55 10.56 -7.85 60.04
N LYS A 56 10.06 -7.39 61.19
CA LYS A 56 8.71 -6.82 61.31
C LYS A 56 8.59 -5.51 60.53
N ALA A 57 9.57 -4.62 60.63
CA ALA A 57 9.63 -3.37 59.87
C ALA A 57 9.74 -3.64 58.36
N HIS A 58 10.59 -4.58 57.94
CA HIS A 58 10.74 -4.96 56.53
C HIS A 58 9.43 -5.53 55.95
N ARG A 59 8.74 -6.41 56.68
CA ARG A 59 7.41 -6.89 56.27
C ARG A 59 6.38 -5.77 56.21
N GLY A 60 6.44 -4.80 57.12
CA GLY A 60 5.62 -3.59 57.07
C GLY A 60 5.86 -2.78 55.79
N LEU A 61 7.13 -2.49 55.49
CA LEU A 61 7.54 -1.76 54.29
C LEU A 61 7.15 -2.50 53.00
N GLN A 62 7.34 -3.83 52.94
CA GLN A 62 6.90 -4.60 51.77
C GLN A 62 5.39 -4.52 51.54
N ARG A 63 4.58 -4.48 52.61
CA ARG A 63 3.13 -4.30 52.48
C ARG A 63 2.78 -2.91 51.97
N THR A 64 3.39 -1.86 52.50
CA THR A 64 3.13 -0.48 52.05
C THR A 64 3.58 -0.28 50.61
N VAL A 65 4.74 -0.81 50.21
CA VAL A 65 5.22 -0.77 48.82
C VAL A 65 4.26 -1.49 47.87
N ARG A 66 3.73 -2.65 48.26
CA ARG A 66 2.70 -3.35 47.46
C ARG A 66 1.40 -2.56 47.37
N GLN A 67 0.95 -1.94 48.47
CA GLN A 67 -0.24 -1.09 48.47
C GLN A 67 -0.06 0.12 47.55
N LEU A 68 1.07 0.82 47.63
CA LEU A 68 1.39 1.94 46.74
C LEU A 68 1.40 1.49 45.28
N ARG A 69 2.08 0.39 44.95
CA ARG A 69 2.09 -0.17 43.59
C ARG A 69 0.67 -0.49 43.10
N ASN A 70 -0.20 -1.04 43.93
CA ASN A 70 -1.57 -1.33 43.55
C ASN A 70 -2.39 -0.05 43.33
N VAL A 71 -2.17 0.98 44.14
CA VAL A 71 -2.80 2.30 43.95
C VAL A 71 -2.32 2.95 42.65
N ASP A 72 -1.02 2.88 42.36
CA ASP A 72 -0.45 3.42 41.13
C ASP A 72 -1.03 2.72 39.89
N LEU A 73 -1.10 1.39 39.91
CA LEU A 73 -1.74 0.60 38.84
C LEU A 73 -3.22 0.95 38.68
N CYS A 74 -3.96 1.06 39.79
CA CYS A 74 -5.37 1.45 39.76
C CYS A 74 -5.56 2.86 39.18
N SER A 75 -4.72 3.80 39.59
CA SER A 75 -4.72 5.18 39.09
C SER A 75 -4.46 5.23 37.59
N ALA A 76 -3.46 4.49 37.10
CA ALA A 76 -3.15 4.40 35.67
C ALA A 76 -4.33 3.84 34.85
N VAL A 77 -4.97 2.77 35.33
CA VAL A 77 -6.16 2.20 34.69
C VAL A 77 -7.33 3.20 34.69
N LEU A 78 -7.58 3.87 35.82
CA LEU A 78 -8.66 4.87 35.92
C LEU A 78 -8.43 6.06 34.97
N GLN A 79 -7.20 6.58 34.89
CA GLN A 79 -6.86 7.65 33.95
C GLN A 79 -7.09 7.20 32.50
N ARG A 80 -6.74 5.97 32.17
CA ARG A 80 -6.97 5.38 30.84
C ARG A 80 -8.46 5.24 30.52
N VAL A 81 -9.27 4.78 31.47
CA VAL A 81 -10.73 4.69 31.32
C VAL A 81 -11.34 6.08 31.10
N LEU A 82 -10.95 7.07 31.91
CA LEU A 82 -11.44 8.46 31.78
C LEU A 82 -11.04 9.07 30.43
N ARG A 83 -9.80 8.84 29.99
CA ARG A 83 -9.34 9.28 28.67
C ARG A 83 -10.16 8.62 27.56
N PHE A 84 -10.36 7.31 27.62
CA PHE A 84 -11.19 6.59 26.65
C PHE A 84 -12.63 7.11 26.61
N GLN A 85 -13.27 7.34 27.76
CA GLN A 85 -14.60 7.93 27.83
C GLN A 85 -14.64 9.32 27.19
N SER A 86 -13.68 10.19 27.51
CA SER A 86 -13.60 11.52 26.90
C SER A 86 -13.46 11.45 25.38
N LEU A 87 -12.72 10.48 24.85
CA LEU A 87 -12.58 10.28 23.42
C LEU A 87 -13.89 9.82 22.79
N ILE A 88 -14.61 8.88 23.40
CA ILE A 88 -15.93 8.45 22.93
C ILE A 88 -16.93 9.60 22.95
N ASP A 89 -16.93 10.44 23.99
CA ASP A 89 -17.81 11.60 24.07
C ASP A 89 -17.48 12.65 22.99
N THR A 90 -16.20 12.94 22.77
CA THR A 90 -15.78 13.86 21.68
C THR A 90 -16.19 13.33 20.32
N LEU A 91 -16.03 12.03 20.12
CA LEU A 91 -16.47 11.33 18.94
C LEU A 91 -17.99 11.53 18.78
N GLN A 92 -18.81 11.19 19.77
CA GLN A 92 -20.28 11.34 19.72
C GLN A 92 -20.76 12.77 19.42
N GLN A 93 -20.01 13.77 19.88
CA GLN A 93 -20.33 15.18 19.63
C GLN A 93 -19.97 15.63 18.21
N LEU A 94 -18.98 14.98 17.57
CA LEU A 94 -18.59 15.22 16.18
C LEU A 94 -19.64 14.61 15.25
N HIS A 95 -20.55 15.45 14.77
CA HIS A 95 -21.53 15.06 13.75
C HIS A 95 -20.84 14.96 12.39
N LEU A 96 -20.46 13.75 12.00
CA LEU A 96 -19.89 13.47 10.69
C LEU A 96 -20.97 13.63 9.60
N PRO A 97 -20.76 14.47 8.57
CA PRO A 97 -21.69 14.60 7.45
C PRO A 97 -21.96 13.25 6.76
N PRO A 98 -23.22 12.88 6.47
CA PRO A 98 -23.56 11.55 5.97
C PRO A 98 -23.13 11.29 4.51
N HIS A 99 -22.86 12.33 3.71
CA HIS A 99 -22.50 12.18 2.31
C HIS A 99 -21.15 12.83 1.96
N PRO A 100 -20.33 12.18 1.11
CA PRO A 100 -19.13 12.79 0.56
C PRO A 100 -19.58 13.89 -0.41
N THR A 101 -19.67 15.11 0.07
CA THR A 101 -19.92 16.27 -0.79
C THR A 101 -18.62 16.67 -1.47
N SER A 102 -18.67 16.99 -2.76
CA SER A 102 -17.53 17.51 -3.54
C SER A 102 -16.89 18.77 -2.94
N THR A 103 -17.57 19.42 -2.00
CA THR A 103 -17.08 20.55 -1.21
C THR A 103 -16.41 20.09 0.09
N PHE A 104 -15.34 19.30 0.00
CA PHE A 104 -14.37 19.15 1.10
C PHE A 104 -13.47 20.41 1.27
N SER A 105 -13.74 21.46 0.49
CA SER A 105 -13.02 22.74 0.49
C SER A 105 -13.34 23.64 1.69
N SER A 106 -14.39 23.36 2.47
CA SER A 106 -14.56 24.05 3.76
C SER A 106 -13.58 23.43 4.75
N THR A 107 -12.61 24.24 5.18
CA THR A 107 -11.60 23.91 6.20
C THR A 107 -12.20 23.22 7.43
N ASP A 108 -13.45 23.55 7.75
CA ASP A 108 -14.18 23.02 8.90
C ASP A 108 -14.55 21.54 8.73
N VAL A 109 -14.88 21.10 7.52
CA VAL A 109 -15.25 19.69 7.27
C VAL A 109 -14.02 18.81 7.26
N ALA A 110 -12.96 19.19 6.55
CA ALA A 110 -11.69 18.45 6.59
C ALA A 110 -11.09 18.39 8.01
N GLY A 111 -11.20 19.49 8.77
CA GLY A 111 -10.76 19.57 10.16
C GLY A 111 -11.53 18.64 11.09
N THR A 112 -12.86 18.56 10.96
CA THR A 112 -13.69 17.65 11.77
C THR A 112 -13.39 16.18 11.50
N TYR A 113 -13.23 15.78 10.24
CA TYR A 113 -12.82 14.41 9.90
C TYR A 113 -11.41 14.07 10.39
N SER A 114 -10.47 15.02 10.31
CA SER A 114 -9.12 14.80 10.85
C SER A 114 -9.15 14.63 12.37
N ALA A 115 -9.86 15.51 13.09
CA ALA A 115 -10.02 15.39 14.54
C ALA A 115 -10.69 14.06 14.94
N ALA A 116 -11.74 13.65 14.23
CA ALA A 116 -12.39 12.36 14.43
C ALA A 116 -11.44 11.18 14.23
N SER A 117 -10.61 11.22 13.18
CA SER A 117 -9.66 10.12 12.91
C SER A 117 -8.54 10.02 13.95
N LEU A 118 -8.04 11.14 14.47
CA LEU A 118 -7.05 11.17 15.56
C LEU A 118 -7.64 10.64 16.87
N ALA A 119 -8.84 11.09 17.23
CA ALA A 119 -9.54 10.60 18.43
C ALA A 119 -9.84 9.10 18.33
N LEU A 120 -10.26 8.64 17.15
CA LEU A 120 -10.50 7.22 16.86
C LEU A 120 -9.20 6.40 16.97
N ARG A 121 -8.10 6.87 16.38
CA ARG A 121 -6.80 6.20 16.44
C ARG A 121 -6.27 6.11 17.87
N GLU A 122 -6.36 7.19 18.63
CA GLU A 122 -5.95 7.22 20.03
C GLU A 122 -6.78 6.22 20.85
N ALA A 123 -8.11 6.21 20.69
CA ALA A 123 -8.99 5.27 21.38
C ALA A 123 -8.65 3.80 21.06
N GLU A 124 -8.30 3.50 19.81
CA GLU A 124 -7.86 2.16 19.41
C GLU A 124 -6.52 1.76 20.01
N LEU A 125 -5.54 2.66 20.06
CA LEU A 125 -4.25 2.42 20.72
C LEU A 125 -4.44 2.18 22.22
N LEU A 126 -5.30 2.96 22.86
CA LEU A 126 -5.70 2.75 24.25
C LEU A 126 -6.44 1.43 24.47
N VAL A 127 -6.99 0.79 23.45
CA VAL A 127 -7.58 -0.55 23.55
C VAL A 127 -6.57 -1.66 23.23
N ALA A 128 -5.58 -1.36 22.39
CA ALA A 128 -4.56 -2.29 21.95
C ALA A 128 -3.56 -2.64 23.07
N ASP A 129 -2.97 -1.70 23.81
CA ASP A 129 -1.81 -2.06 24.67
C ASP A 129 -2.10 -3.08 25.80
N GLU A 130 -3.35 -3.30 26.23
CA GLU A 130 -3.72 -4.20 27.34
C GLU A 130 -4.85 -5.17 26.96
N HIS A 131 -4.52 -6.02 25.98
CA HIS A 131 -5.34 -6.87 25.10
C HIS A 131 -6.50 -7.71 25.65
N ALA A 132 -6.82 -7.78 26.95
CA ALA A 132 -7.96 -8.58 27.41
C ALA A 132 -8.70 -8.01 28.63
N ALA A 133 -7.97 -7.67 29.70
CA ALA A 133 -8.58 -7.20 30.94
C ALA A 133 -9.28 -5.84 30.75
N PHE A 134 -8.65 -4.91 30.03
CA PHE A 134 -9.20 -3.58 29.75
C PHE A 134 -10.44 -3.64 28.85
N GLN A 135 -10.42 -4.51 27.84
CA GLN A 135 -11.56 -4.71 26.92
C GLN A 135 -12.78 -5.32 27.62
N SER A 136 -12.56 -6.15 28.64
CA SER A 136 -13.62 -6.80 29.42
C SER A 136 -14.32 -5.88 30.43
N LEU A 137 -13.82 -4.66 30.63
CA LEU A 137 -14.44 -3.70 31.55
C LEU A 137 -15.85 -3.34 31.06
N ALA A 138 -16.84 -3.43 31.95
CA ALA A 138 -18.25 -3.18 31.64
C ALA A 138 -18.54 -1.79 31.04
N VAL A 139 -17.67 -0.82 31.32
CA VAL A 139 -17.74 0.55 30.80
C VAL A 139 -17.25 0.64 29.35
N ILE A 140 -16.29 -0.21 28.96
CA ILE A 140 -15.58 -0.15 27.67
C ILE A 140 -16.22 -1.11 26.66
N SER A 141 -16.60 -2.31 27.11
CA SER A 141 -17.23 -3.34 26.28
C SER A 141 -18.38 -2.83 25.39
N PRO A 142 -19.33 -1.98 25.84
CA PRO A 142 -20.40 -1.49 24.98
C PRO A 142 -19.95 -0.43 23.97
N ALA A 143 -18.84 0.27 24.21
CA ALA A 143 -18.30 1.30 23.31
C ALA A 143 -17.43 0.72 22.18
N LEU A 144 -16.83 -0.46 22.39
CA LEU A 144 -16.03 -1.15 21.36
C LEU A 144 -16.76 -1.39 20.02
N PRO A 145 -18.02 -1.90 19.98
CA PRO A 145 -18.72 -2.05 18.71
C PRO A 145 -18.99 -0.71 18.03
N LEU A 146 -19.27 0.36 18.80
CA LEU A 146 -19.43 1.71 18.25
C LEU A 146 -18.13 2.22 17.61
N LEU A 147 -17.00 2.01 18.27
CA LEU A 147 -15.69 2.38 17.72
C LEU A 147 -15.43 1.69 16.36
N ARG A 148 -15.81 0.41 16.24
CA ARG A 148 -15.68 -0.36 15.00
C ARG A 148 -16.61 0.14 13.90
N THR A 149 -17.87 0.49 14.22
CA THR A 149 -18.79 1.04 13.21
C THR A 149 -18.26 2.37 12.71
N TRP A 150 -17.79 3.23 13.61
CA TRP A 150 -17.23 4.54 13.28
C TRP A 150 -15.98 4.42 12.40
N ARG A 151 -15.09 3.49 12.72
CA ARG A 151 -13.96 3.15 11.85
C ARG A 151 -14.43 2.74 10.47
N SER A 152 -15.37 1.80 10.37
CA SER A 152 -15.93 1.34 9.09
C SER A 152 -16.52 2.51 8.29
N ASP A 153 -17.31 3.36 8.93
CA ASP A 153 -18.07 4.41 8.25
C ASP A 153 -17.14 5.54 7.79
N LEU A 154 -16.19 5.96 8.64
CA LEU A 154 -15.14 6.91 8.26
C LEU A 154 -14.32 6.36 7.09
N THR A 155 -13.94 5.09 7.16
CA THR A 155 -13.17 4.42 6.10
C THR A 155 -13.94 4.37 4.78
N LYS A 156 -15.23 3.99 4.81
CA LYS A 156 -16.10 3.99 3.63
C LYS A 156 -16.25 5.39 3.04
N HIS A 157 -16.41 6.41 3.89
CA HIS A 157 -16.51 7.80 3.46
C HIS A 157 -15.22 8.27 2.78
N MET A 158 -14.06 7.97 3.36
CA MET A 158 -12.76 8.30 2.76
C MET A 158 -12.52 7.57 1.44
N LYS A 159 -12.94 6.30 1.31
CA LYS A 159 -12.91 5.58 0.02
C LYS A 159 -13.77 6.29 -1.04
N ALA A 160 -14.98 6.70 -0.67
CA ALA A 160 -15.89 7.40 -1.58
C ALA A 160 -15.34 8.77 -1.99
N LEU A 161 -14.77 9.52 -1.04
CA LEU A 161 -14.10 10.80 -1.30
C LEU A 161 -12.89 10.64 -2.20
N LEU A 162 -12.07 9.60 -1.97
CA LEU A 162 -10.92 9.28 -2.80
C LEU A 162 -11.35 8.98 -4.25
N ARG A 163 -12.38 8.15 -4.45
CA ARG A 163 -12.92 7.84 -5.77
C ARG A 163 -13.47 9.08 -6.47
N LEU A 164 -14.22 9.92 -5.75
CA LEU A 164 -14.76 11.18 -6.30
C LEU A 164 -13.63 12.14 -6.68
N GLY A 165 -12.62 12.28 -5.81
CA GLY A 165 -11.44 13.10 -6.06
C GLY A 165 -10.62 12.61 -7.26
N MET A 166 -10.48 11.29 -7.42
CA MET A 166 -9.84 10.69 -8.59
C MET A 166 -10.60 11.04 -9.86
N VAL A 167 -11.92 10.81 -9.92
CA VAL A 167 -12.76 11.10 -11.10
C VAL A 167 -12.74 12.59 -11.46
N ALA A 168 -12.81 13.48 -10.46
CA ALA A 168 -12.76 14.93 -10.67
C ALA A 168 -11.33 15.46 -10.91
N VAL A 169 -10.31 14.61 -10.77
CA VAL A 169 -8.88 14.99 -10.80
C VAL A 169 -8.58 16.10 -9.76
N ASP A 170 -9.31 16.10 -8.63
CA ASP A 170 -9.18 17.09 -7.57
C ASP A 170 -8.09 16.69 -6.57
N GLN A 171 -7.00 17.46 -6.56
CA GLN A 171 -5.87 17.25 -5.67
C GLN A 171 -6.24 17.44 -4.19
N VAL A 172 -7.16 18.35 -3.86
CA VAL A 172 -7.48 18.68 -2.47
C VAL A 172 -8.27 17.55 -1.83
N ALA A 173 -9.30 17.04 -2.51
CA ALA A 173 -10.07 15.89 -2.07
C ALA A 173 -9.20 14.63 -1.88
N ILE A 174 -8.34 14.32 -2.87
CA ILE A 174 -7.42 13.17 -2.77
C ILE A 174 -6.46 13.36 -1.59
N GLY A 175 -5.83 14.54 -1.47
CA GLY A 175 -4.88 14.82 -0.37
C GLY A 175 -5.52 14.69 1.01
N SER A 176 -6.74 15.21 1.17
CA SER A 176 -7.49 15.14 2.43
C SER A 176 -7.88 13.70 2.78
N ALA A 177 -8.38 12.95 1.81
CA ALA A 177 -8.73 11.53 1.99
C ALA A 177 -7.50 10.70 2.40
N LEU A 178 -6.37 10.89 1.71
CA LEU A 178 -5.12 10.18 2.02
C LEU A 178 -4.57 10.55 3.40
N GLN A 179 -4.63 11.83 3.79
CA GLN A 179 -4.19 12.28 5.10
C GLN A 179 -5.01 11.63 6.23
N ILE A 180 -6.32 11.59 6.10
CA ILE A 180 -7.20 10.99 7.12
C ILE A 180 -7.01 9.45 7.16
N LEU A 181 -6.86 8.80 6.00
CA LEU A 181 -6.55 7.37 5.93
C LEU A 181 -5.19 7.03 6.57
N TYR A 182 -4.21 7.92 6.44
CA TYR A 182 -2.92 7.78 7.14
C TYR A 182 -3.05 7.96 8.65
N GLN A 183 -3.88 8.92 9.10
CA GLN A 183 -4.17 9.13 10.53
C GLN A 183 -4.82 7.89 11.18
N LEU A 184 -5.67 7.16 10.45
CA LEU A 184 -6.23 5.88 10.89
C LEU A 184 -5.20 4.73 10.97
N GLY A 185 -4.10 4.85 10.23
CA GLY A 185 -2.97 3.93 10.25
C GLY A 185 -2.18 3.88 8.92
N PRO A 186 -0.88 3.57 8.97
CA PRO A 186 -0.07 3.44 7.76
C PRO A 186 -0.45 2.22 6.91
N SER A 187 -0.84 1.11 7.55
CA SER A 187 -1.28 -0.10 6.83
C SER A 187 -2.60 0.11 6.10
N THR A 188 -3.55 0.85 6.72
CA THR A 188 -4.82 1.19 6.09
C THR A 188 -4.62 2.06 4.86
N LEU A 189 -3.67 3.00 4.88
CA LEU A 189 -3.36 3.81 3.69
C LEU A 189 -3.00 2.92 2.47
N SER A 190 -2.07 1.99 2.64
CA SER A 190 -1.61 1.12 1.54
C SER A 190 -2.75 0.27 0.95
N GLU A 191 -3.56 -0.36 1.80
CA GLU A 191 -4.68 -1.20 1.40
C GLU A 191 -5.69 -0.40 0.56
N HIS A 192 -5.95 0.85 0.95
CA HIS A 192 -6.99 1.68 0.35
C HIS A 192 -6.53 2.31 -0.97
N VAL A 193 -5.24 2.65 -1.07
CA VAL A 193 -4.64 3.10 -2.33
C VAL A 193 -4.62 1.97 -3.35
N GLN A 194 -4.19 0.77 -2.96
CA GLN A 194 -4.20 -0.40 -3.85
C GLN A 194 -5.61 -0.80 -4.26
N ALA A 195 -6.58 -0.77 -3.33
CA ALA A 195 -7.99 -0.99 -3.65
C ALA A 195 -8.54 0.05 -4.63
N ALA A 196 -8.09 1.30 -4.58
CA ALA A 196 -8.50 2.34 -5.53
C ALA A 196 -7.96 2.08 -6.95
N VAL A 197 -6.70 1.64 -7.09
CA VAL A 197 -6.12 1.24 -8.39
C VAL A 197 -6.84 0.01 -8.94
N ASN A 198 -7.10 -1.00 -8.10
CA ASN A 198 -7.84 -2.20 -8.50
C ASN A 198 -9.27 -1.87 -8.95
N ALA A 199 -9.97 -0.98 -8.23
CA ALA A 199 -11.29 -0.53 -8.65
C ALA A 199 -11.26 0.23 -9.99
N ALA A 200 -10.19 0.96 -10.28
CA ALA A 200 -10.01 1.58 -11.60
C ALA A 200 -9.79 0.54 -12.70
N LEU A 201 -9.06 -0.55 -12.43
CA LEU A 201 -8.89 -1.67 -13.35
C LEU A 201 -10.20 -2.41 -13.61
N GLU A 202 -10.97 -2.72 -12.56
CA GLU A 202 -12.29 -3.36 -12.67
C GLU A 202 -13.27 -2.49 -13.48
N ASP A 203 -13.26 -1.16 -13.26
CA ASP A 203 -14.06 -0.22 -14.04
C ASP A 203 -13.65 -0.21 -15.53
N VAL A 204 -12.35 -0.27 -15.84
CA VAL A 204 -11.83 -0.34 -17.22
C VAL A 204 -12.27 -1.64 -17.87
N GLU A 205 -12.09 -2.78 -17.20
CA GLU A 205 -12.49 -4.09 -17.68
C GLU A 205 -13.99 -4.13 -17.97
N ALA A 206 -14.82 -3.70 -17.01
CA ALA A 206 -16.28 -3.70 -17.15
C ALA A 206 -16.75 -2.82 -18.32
N LYS A 207 -16.26 -1.58 -18.42
CA LYS A 207 -16.65 -0.64 -19.49
C LYS A 207 -16.15 -1.09 -20.86
N CYS A 208 -14.91 -1.57 -20.96
CA CYS A 208 -14.35 -2.05 -22.22
C CYS A 208 -15.08 -3.32 -22.68
N SER A 209 -15.30 -4.27 -21.76
CA SER A 209 -16.05 -5.49 -22.04
C SER A 209 -17.47 -5.17 -22.52
N GLN A 210 -18.19 -4.29 -21.82
CA GLN A 210 -19.55 -3.85 -22.20
C GLN A 210 -19.59 -3.20 -23.59
N SER A 211 -18.59 -2.38 -23.92
CA SER A 211 -18.51 -1.71 -25.21
C SER A 211 -18.28 -2.69 -26.37
N LEU A 212 -17.54 -3.77 -26.10
CA LEU A 212 -17.11 -4.74 -27.10
C LEU A 212 -17.98 -6.03 -27.14
N GLN A 213 -19.08 -6.13 -26.41
CA GLN A 213 -19.92 -7.33 -26.41
C GLN A 213 -20.58 -7.59 -27.77
N GLU A 214 -20.76 -8.87 -28.12
CA GLU A 214 -21.38 -9.29 -29.38
C GLU A 214 -22.78 -8.67 -29.61
N GLY A 215 -23.55 -8.49 -28.52
CA GLY A 215 -24.88 -7.87 -28.56
C GLY A 215 -24.91 -6.36 -28.75
N SER A 216 -23.76 -5.68 -28.70
CA SER A 216 -23.68 -4.22 -28.84
C SER A 216 -23.67 -3.74 -30.29
N PHE A 217 -23.59 -4.66 -31.27
CA PHE A 217 -23.44 -4.33 -32.68
C PHE A 217 -24.73 -4.56 -33.48
N ASP A 218 -25.40 -3.49 -33.89
CA ASP A 218 -26.55 -3.57 -34.77
C ASP A 218 -26.10 -3.78 -36.22
N GLU A 219 -26.63 -4.80 -36.91
CA GLU A 219 -26.23 -5.11 -38.30
C GLU A 219 -26.50 -3.93 -39.27
N SER A 220 -27.48 -3.08 -38.97
CA SER A 220 -27.81 -1.90 -39.77
C SER A 220 -26.80 -0.74 -39.63
N LYS A 221 -26.07 -0.69 -38.51
CA LYS A 221 -25.15 0.41 -38.15
C LYS A 221 -23.76 -0.06 -37.73
N LEU A 222 -23.45 -1.33 -37.99
CA LEU A 222 -22.24 -2.04 -37.57
C LEU A 222 -20.95 -1.21 -37.62
N LYS A 223 -20.69 -0.50 -38.73
CA LYS A 223 -19.49 0.33 -38.88
C LYS A 223 -19.41 1.48 -37.88
N ALA A 224 -20.53 2.16 -37.62
CA ALA A 224 -20.60 3.26 -36.68
C ALA A 224 -20.49 2.74 -35.24
N ASP A 225 -21.18 1.64 -34.92
CA ASP A 225 -21.18 1.05 -33.58
C ASP A 225 -19.81 0.49 -33.21
N VAL A 226 -19.15 -0.22 -34.13
CA VAL A 226 -17.77 -0.71 -33.95
C VAL A 226 -16.79 0.45 -33.71
N TRP A 227 -16.89 1.52 -34.50
CA TRP A 227 -16.02 2.67 -34.32
C TRP A 227 -16.27 3.36 -32.97
N ALA A 228 -17.53 3.55 -32.60
CA ALA A 228 -17.91 4.14 -31.32
C ALA A 228 -17.39 3.29 -30.15
N ALA A 229 -17.54 1.97 -30.20
CA ALA A 229 -17.02 1.05 -29.19
C ALA A 229 -15.50 1.17 -29.02
N LEU A 230 -14.74 1.20 -30.12
CA LEU A 230 -13.29 1.38 -30.07
C LEU A 230 -12.87 2.74 -29.49
N GLN A 231 -13.61 3.82 -29.80
CA GLN A 231 -13.39 5.13 -29.19
C GLN A 231 -13.71 5.11 -27.68
N THR A 232 -14.75 4.40 -27.28
CA THR A 232 -15.10 4.22 -25.87
C THR A 232 -13.98 3.48 -25.12
N VAL A 233 -13.35 2.47 -25.71
CA VAL A 233 -12.19 1.78 -25.12
C VAL A 233 -11.03 2.75 -24.91
N LEU A 234 -10.61 3.49 -25.94
CA LEU A 234 -9.50 4.44 -25.83
C LEU A 234 -9.77 5.59 -24.84
N SER A 235 -10.99 6.14 -24.84
CA SER A 235 -11.37 7.21 -23.89
C SER A 235 -11.52 6.72 -22.45
N THR A 236 -11.98 5.48 -22.26
CA THR A 236 -12.02 4.84 -20.94
C THR A 236 -10.60 4.64 -20.43
N LEU A 237 -9.70 4.08 -21.23
CA LEU A 237 -8.31 3.87 -20.86
C LEU A 237 -7.63 5.19 -20.47
N SER A 238 -7.78 6.23 -21.29
CA SER A 238 -7.14 7.53 -21.02
C SER A 238 -7.70 8.23 -19.79
N SER A 239 -9.02 8.19 -19.57
CA SER A 239 -9.63 8.77 -18.39
C SER A 239 -9.12 8.12 -17.10
N HIS A 240 -9.12 6.78 -17.01
CA HIS A 240 -8.69 6.09 -15.80
C HIS A 240 -7.16 6.15 -15.63
N ALA A 241 -6.38 6.16 -16.72
CA ALA A 241 -4.94 6.40 -16.68
C ALA A 241 -4.61 7.75 -16.03
N LEU A 242 -5.35 8.82 -16.37
CA LEU A 242 -5.17 10.14 -15.76
C LEU A 242 -5.57 10.15 -14.27
N GLN A 243 -6.62 9.41 -13.90
CA GLN A 243 -7.06 9.28 -12.50
C GLN A 243 -6.00 8.61 -11.62
N VAL A 244 -5.45 7.48 -12.06
CA VAL A 244 -4.39 6.73 -11.35
C VAL A 244 -3.10 7.54 -11.30
N TRP A 245 -2.74 8.20 -12.40
CA TRP A 245 -1.60 9.12 -12.41
C TRP A 245 -1.78 10.27 -11.40
N ASN A 246 -2.96 10.88 -11.32
CA ASN A 246 -3.20 11.97 -10.38
C ASN A 246 -3.12 11.49 -8.91
N LEU A 247 -3.60 10.28 -8.63
CA LEU A 247 -3.43 9.64 -7.33
C LEU A 247 -1.95 9.47 -6.97
N GLN A 248 -1.14 8.92 -7.88
CA GLN A 248 0.31 8.78 -7.69
C GLN A 248 1.00 10.12 -7.48
N ARG A 249 0.62 11.15 -8.25
CA ARG A 249 1.13 12.51 -8.11
C ARG A 249 0.81 13.09 -6.73
N VAL A 250 -0.41 12.92 -6.22
CA VAL A 250 -0.77 13.40 -4.87
C VAL A 250 -0.01 12.64 -3.79
N LEU A 251 0.14 11.31 -3.92
CA LEU A 251 0.93 10.49 -2.99
C LEU A 251 2.38 10.95 -2.91
N LEU A 252 2.96 11.42 -4.02
CA LEU A 252 4.31 11.97 -4.06
C LEU A 252 4.42 13.36 -3.43
N LYS A 253 3.42 14.22 -3.66
CA LYS A 253 3.39 15.58 -3.10
C LYS A 253 3.09 15.59 -1.60
N SER A 254 2.42 14.57 -1.09
CA SER A 254 2.05 14.48 0.32
C SER A 254 3.17 13.83 1.15
N SER A 255 3.84 14.68 1.93
CA SER A 255 4.81 14.27 2.94
C SER A 255 4.10 13.95 4.25
N THR A 256 4.51 12.88 4.92
CA THR A 256 4.10 12.67 6.31
C THR A 256 4.65 13.81 7.17
N ALA A 257 3.80 14.53 7.89
CA ALA A 257 4.26 15.20 9.10
C ALA A 257 4.47 14.12 10.18
N PRO A 258 5.54 14.18 11.00
CA PRO A 258 5.74 13.19 12.06
C PRO A 258 4.52 13.16 12.97
N LEU A 259 3.87 11.99 13.09
CA LEU A 259 2.68 11.73 13.92
C LEU A 259 2.96 11.80 15.43
N THR A 260 4.10 12.36 15.85
CA THR A 260 4.50 12.44 17.26
C THR A 260 4.33 13.87 17.78
N THR A 261 3.15 14.18 18.31
CA THR A 261 3.06 15.15 19.40
C THR A 261 3.56 14.49 20.68
N SER A 262 4.87 14.25 20.78
CA SER A 262 5.53 13.99 22.06
C SER A 262 6.69 14.97 22.20
N SER A 263 6.74 15.62 23.35
CA SER A 263 7.51 16.82 23.67
C SER A 263 9.03 16.62 23.80
N ASP A 264 9.62 15.64 23.12
CA ASP A 264 11.07 15.40 23.19
C ASP A 264 11.76 15.99 21.96
N ALA A 265 11.78 17.32 21.94
CA ALA A 265 12.60 18.14 21.06
C ALA A 265 14.09 17.98 21.41
N LYS A 266 14.68 16.82 21.10
CA LYS A 266 16.13 16.57 21.07
C LYS A 266 16.45 15.22 20.42
N SER A 267 16.04 15.01 19.18
CA SER A 267 16.70 14.05 18.30
C SER A 267 16.95 14.67 16.92
N LYS A 268 18.11 14.33 16.36
CA LYS A 268 18.73 14.93 15.16
C LYS A 268 17.79 14.88 13.94
N PRO A 269 17.93 15.82 12.97
CA PRO A 269 17.31 15.67 11.65
C PRO A 269 18.12 14.65 10.85
N SER A 270 17.78 13.36 10.92
CA SER A 270 18.53 12.32 10.19
C SER A 270 17.68 11.33 9.41
N GLU A 271 16.43 11.63 9.11
CA GLU A 271 15.63 10.85 8.15
C GLU A 271 14.96 11.81 7.16
N PRO A 272 15.05 11.55 5.84
CA PRO A 272 14.31 12.33 4.86
C PRO A 272 12.80 12.18 5.13
N PRO A 273 11.98 13.20 4.81
CA PRO A 273 10.54 13.07 4.97
C PRO A 273 10.04 11.83 4.23
N THR A 274 9.46 10.87 4.95
CA THR A 274 8.82 9.72 4.34
C THR A 274 7.58 10.19 3.58
N THR A 275 7.60 10.03 2.26
CA THR A 275 6.47 10.35 1.39
C THR A 275 5.39 9.27 1.56
N TYR A 276 4.10 9.59 1.40
CA TYR A 276 3.07 8.53 1.46
C TYR A 276 3.33 7.40 0.45
N LEU A 277 3.94 7.71 -0.70
CA LEU A 277 4.35 6.70 -1.67
C LEU A 277 5.29 5.63 -1.08
N SER A 278 6.25 5.98 -0.23
CA SER A 278 7.20 5.01 0.35
C SER A 278 6.56 4.08 1.38
N LEU A 279 5.34 4.41 1.85
CA LEU A 279 4.54 3.54 2.71
C LEU A 279 3.66 2.58 1.90
N VAL A 280 3.39 2.90 0.63
CA VAL A 280 2.50 2.14 -0.25
C VAL A 280 3.28 1.19 -1.15
N LEU A 281 4.45 1.61 -1.63
CA LEU A 281 5.30 0.86 -2.54
C LEU A 281 6.65 0.57 -1.87
N SER A 282 7.11 -0.67 -2.01
CA SER A 282 8.50 -1.01 -1.72
C SER A 282 9.42 -0.41 -2.80
N PRO A 283 10.71 -0.15 -2.51
CA PRO A 283 11.61 0.54 -3.45
C PRO A 283 11.87 -0.23 -4.76
N ASP A 284 11.57 -1.53 -4.78
CA ASP A 284 11.78 -2.41 -5.94
C ASP A 284 10.51 -2.63 -6.77
N GLU A 285 9.37 -2.06 -6.36
CA GLU A 285 8.10 -2.25 -7.06
C GLU A 285 7.87 -1.23 -8.19
N PRO A 286 7.26 -1.66 -9.32
CA PRO A 286 6.83 -0.75 -10.36
C PRO A 286 5.81 0.25 -9.82
N THR A 287 5.84 1.48 -10.34
CA THR A 287 4.90 2.52 -9.93
C THR A 287 3.44 2.12 -10.14
N LEU A 288 2.51 2.71 -9.36
CA LEU A 288 1.07 2.44 -9.49
C LEU A 288 0.54 2.65 -10.91
N PHE A 289 1.05 3.68 -11.60
CA PHE A 289 0.69 3.92 -12.99
C PHE A 289 1.22 2.82 -13.91
N ALA A 290 2.47 2.38 -13.74
CA ALA A 290 3.06 1.34 -14.59
C ALA A 290 2.32 0.00 -14.45
N THR A 291 1.95 -0.40 -13.22
CA THR A 291 1.15 -1.61 -13.00
C THR A 291 -0.24 -1.50 -13.62
N PHE A 292 -0.91 -0.36 -13.39
CA PHE A 292 -2.21 -0.08 -13.98
C PHE A 292 -2.17 -0.15 -15.52
N TRP A 293 -1.17 0.49 -16.13
CA TRP A 293 -1.04 0.60 -17.57
C TRP A 293 -0.75 -0.76 -18.23
N ASP A 294 0.14 -1.56 -17.63
CA ASP A 294 0.46 -2.89 -18.15
C ASP A 294 -0.74 -3.83 -18.11
N ILE A 295 -1.42 -3.90 -16.97
CA ILE A 295 -2.62 -4.72 -16.82
C ILE A 295 -3.72 -4.24 -17.77
N SER A 296 -3.94 -2.92 -17.89
CA SER A 296 -4.97 -2.38 -18.79
C SER A 296 -4.65 -2.68 -20.27
N CYS A 297 -3.39 -2.58 -20.69
CA CYS A 297 -2.98 -2.93 -22.06
C CYS A 297 -3.17 -4.43 -22.33
N ALA A 298 -2.87 -5.29 -21.36
CA ALA A 298 -3.11 -6.73 -21.46
C ALA A 298 -4.62 -7.04 -21.55
N LEU A 299 -5.46 -6.40 -20.73
CA LEU A 299 -6.91 -6.53 -20.79
C LEU A 299 -7.47 -6.12 -22.15
N VAL A 300 -7.05 -4.97 -22.69
CA VAL A 300 -7.48 -4.51 -24.02
C VAL A 300 -7.06 -5.49 -25.10
N ARG A 301 -5.84 -6.02 -25.05
CA ARG A 301 -5.36 -7.05 -25.98
C ARG A 301 -6.27 -8.28 -25.95
N ASP A 302 -6.55 -8.79 -24.76
CA ASP A 302 -7.32 -10.02 -24.59
C ASP A 302 -8.78 -9.81 -25.04
N LEU A 303 -9.39 -8.67 -24.70
CA LEU A 303 -10.72 -8.31 -25.21
C LEU A 303 -10.73 -8.21 -26.74
N LEU A 304 -9.73 -7.56 -27.35
CA LEU A 304 -9.64 -7.47 -28.80
C LEU A 304 -9.47 -8.85 -29.45
N THR A 305 -8.66 -9.75 -28.87
CA THR A 305 -8.54 -11.13 -29.38
C THR A 305 -9.89 -11.85 -29.36
N GLN A 306 -10.66 -11.72 -28.28
CA GLN A 306 -12.00 -12.31 -28.18
C GLN A 306 -12.96 -11.71 -29.20
N THR A 307 -12.92 -10.39 -29.43
CA THR A 307 -13.78 -9.76 -30.46
C THR A 307 -13.45 -10.21 -31.88
N LEU A 308 -12.22 -10.64 -32.14
CA LEU A 308 -11.82 -11.17 -33.44
C LEU A 308 -12.37 -12.59 -33.69
N GLU A 309 -12.86 -13.29 -32.67
CA GLU A 309 -13.51 -14.60 -32.78
C GLU A 309 -15.02 -14.50 -33.05
N TYR A 310 -15.58 -13.29 -33.06
CA TYR A 310 -17.00 -13.04 -33.34
C TYR A 310 -17.34 -13.20 -34.83
N LYS A 311 -18.53 -12.74 -35.21
CA LYS A 311 -19.00 -12.74 -36.62
C LYS A 311 -17.99 -12.07 -37.55
N ALA A 312 -17.77 -12.67 -38.72
CA ALA A 312 -16.83 -12.18 -39.73
C ALA A 312 -17.11 -10.73 -40.21
N SER A 313 -18.36 -10.29 -40.19
CA SER A 313 -18.75 -8.91 -40.52
C SER A 313 -18.18 -7.89 -39.52
N VAL A 314 -18.21 -8.22 -38.23
CA VAL A 314 -17.65 -7.41 -37.14
C VAL A 314 -16.13 -7.35 -37.29
N VAL A 315 -15.49 -8.49 -37.49
CA VAL A 315 -14.03 -8.60 -37.72
C VAL A 315 -13.60 -7.74 -38.91
N ALA A 316 -14.31 -7.83 -40.05
CA ALA A 316 -13.99 -7.03 -41.23
C ALA A 316 -14.12 -5.53 -41.00
N ALA A 317 -15.10 -5.10 -40.17
CA ALA A 317 -15.28 -3.71 -39.78
C ALA A 317 -14.16 -3.24 -38.85
N ILE A 318 -13.86 -3.96 -37.77
CA ILE A 318 -12.80 -3.64 -36.80
C ILE A 318 -11.45 -3.52 -37.52
N VAL A 319 -11.08 -4.52 -38.31
CA VAL A 319 -9.82 -4.52 -39.08
C VAL A 319 -9.80 -3.35 -40.07
N GLY A 320 -10.95 -2.96 -40.63
CA GLY A 320 -11.02 -1.80 -41.52
C GLY A 320 -10.70 -0.47 -40.85
N TYR A 321 -10.99 -0.35 -39.54
CA TYR A 321 -10.70 0.84 -38.74
C TYR A 321 -9.32 0.85 -38.10
N TYR A 322 -8.55 -0.24 -38.19
CA TYR A 322 -7.22 -0.35 -37.56
C TYR A 322 -6.27 0.83 -37.87
N PRO A 323 -6.08 1.28 -39.13
CA PRO A 323 -5.19 2.40 -39.42
C PRO A 323 -5.60 3.68 -38.71
N LYS A 324 -6.91 3.95 -38.65
CA LYS A 324 -7.46 5.11 -37.96
C LYS A 324 -7.31 4.97 -36.45
N LEU A 325 -7.60 3.78 -35.92
CA LEU A 325 -7.47 3.47 -34.50
C LEU A 325 -6.02 3.65 -34.01
N ARG A 326 -5.05 3.27 -34.82
CA ARG A 326 -3.62 3.40 -34.50
C ARG A 326 -3.21 4.87 -34.33
N VAL A 327 -3.68 5.76 -35.21
CA VAL A 327 -3.43 7.21 -35.10
C VAL A 327 -4.09 7.79 -33.85
N GLU A 328 -5.35 7.45 -33.59
CA GLU A 328 -6.07 7.91 -32.39
C GLU A 328 -5.40 7.40 -31.11
N ALA A 329 -4.93 6.15 -31.08
CA ALA A 329 -4.22 5.60 -29.92
C ALA A 329 -2.91 6.36 -29.64
N GLN A 330 -2.16 6.73 -30.69
CA GLN A 330 -0.96 7.56 -30.55
C GLN A 330 -1.31 8.97 -30.03
N GLU A 331 -2.38 9.57 -30.54
CA GLU A 331 -2.85 10.90 -30.11
C GLU A 331 -3.34 10.87 -28.65
N VAL A 332 -4.04 9.82 -28.24
CA VAL A 332 -4.48 9.64 -26.84
C VAL A 332 -3.28 9.58 -25.89
N VAL A 333 -2.22 8.86 -26.23
CA VAL A 333 -1.02 8.81 -25.38
C VAL A 333 -0.28 10.16 -25.38
N ALA A 334 -0.21 10.84 -26.53
CA ALA A 334 0.38 12.18 -26.62
C ALA A 334 -0.41 13.23 -25.82
N THR A 335 -1.74 13.15 -25.82
CA THR A 335 -2.61 14.03 -25.02
C THR A 335 -2.47 13.74 -23.52
N LEU A 336 -2.32 12.48 -23.12
CA LEU A 336 -1.98 12.11 -21.74
C LEU A 336 -0.64 12.71 -21.31
N HIS A 337 0.38 12.62 -22.17
CA HIS A 337 1.69 13.21 -21.90
C HIS A 337 1.64 14.73 -21.74
N THR A 338 0.99 15.42 -22.67
CA THR A 338 0.86 16.89 -22.59
C THR A 338 0.06 17.34 -21.37
N THR A 339 -1.02 16.62 -21.03
CA THR A 339 -1.87 16.93 -19.87
C THR A 339 -1.13 16.68 -18.56
N SER A 340 -0.47 15.53 -18.42
CA SER A 340 0.31 15.20 -17.23
C SER A 340 1.50 16.15 -17.06
N ALA A 341 2.24 16.46 -18.13
CA ALA A 341 3.34 17.42 -18.09
C ALA A 341 2.89 18.82 -17.65
N ARG A 342 1.71 19.30 -18.10
CA ARG A 342 1.14 20.58 -17.67
C ARG A 342 0.78 20.60 -16.18
N LEU A 343 0.30 19.48 -15.66
CA LEU A 343 -0.15 19.36 -14.27
C LEU A 343 1.00 19.01 -13.30
N SER A 344 2.14 18.49 -13.80
CA SER A 344 3.27 17.99 -13.00
C SER A 344 4.41 18.96 -12.71
N LEU A 345 4.18 20.28 -12.83
CA LEU A 345 5.16 21.34 -12.58
C LEU A 345 6.01 21.15 -11.29
N ASP A 346 5.46 20.53 -10.24
CA ASP A 346 6.12 20.35 -8.95
C ASP A 346 6.78 18.97 -8.73
N THR A 347 6.33 17.91 -9.41
CA THR A 347 6.65 16.51 -9.04
C THR A 347 7.44 15.73 -10.08
N LEU A 348 7.60 16.28 -11.30
CA LEU A 348 8.30 15.66 -12.43
C LEU A 348 7.80 14.27 -12.86
N VAL A 349 6.64 13.81 -12.34
CA VAL A 349 6.02 12.54 -12.77
C VAL A 349 5.12 12.79 -13.97
N VAL A 350 5.52 12.29 -15.11
CA VAL A 350 4.81 12.44 -16.39
C VAL A 350 4.47 11.04 -16.89
N CYS A 351 3.23 10.85 -17.34
CA CYS A 351 2.80 9.64 -18.04
C CYS A 351 2.69 9.92 -19.53
N GLY A 352 2.39 8.92 -20.35
CA GLY A 352 2.38 8.97 -21.80
C GLY A 352 3.78 8.97 -22.42
N SER A 353 4.72 8.24 -21.81
CA SER A 353 6.06 8.07 -22.37
C SER A 353 6.07 7.33 -23.71
N GLU A 354 7.20 7.38 -24.43
CA GLU A 354 7.35 6.64 -25.68
C GLU A 354 7.13 5.13 -25.49
N ALA A 355 7.61 4.57 -24.38
CA ALA A 355 7.42 3.16 -24.04
C ALA A 355 5.93 2.80 -23.84
N GLU A 356 5.17 3.67 -23.18
CA GLU A 356 3.72 3.45 -22.96
C GLU A 356 2.93 3.54 -24.27
N ARG A 357 3.34 4.44 -25.17
CA ARG A 357 2.81 4.51 -26.53
C ARG A 357 3.04 3.21 -27.27
N ASP A 358 4.27 2.72 -27.28
CA ASP A 358 4.64 1.50 -27.99
C ASP A 358 3.95 0.28 -27.35
N GLN A 359 3.74 0.25 -26.03
CA GLN A 359 2.97 -0.80 -25.37
C GLN A 359 1.50 -0.82 -25.81
N LEU A 360 0.82 0.32 -25.85
CA LEU A 360 -0.57 0.36 -26.34
C LEU A 360 -0.64 0.00 -27.83
N VAL A 361 0.22 0.61 -28.64
CA VAL A 361 0.12 0.57 -30.09
C VAL A 361 0.66 -0.73 -30.70
N ASP A 362 1.78 -1.24 -30.18
CA ASP A 362 2.45 -2.41 -30.73
C ASP A 362 2.16 -3.68 -29.91
N THR A 363 1.85 -3.59 -28.62
CA THR A 363 1.52 -4.78 -27.80
C THR A 363 0.01 -4.98 -27.67
N ALA A 364 -0.77 -3.95 -27.26
CA ALA A 364 -2.20 -4.13 -27.03
C ALA A 364 -2.99 -4.29 -28.34
N LEU A 365 -2.64 -3.52 -29.38
CA LEU A 365 -3.30 -3.60 -30.69
C LEU A 365 -2.67 -4.65 -31.64
N ALA A 366 -1.71 -5.46 -31.18
CA ALA A 366 -1.06 -6.50 -31.99
C ALA A 366 -2.04 -7.47 -32.69
N PRO A 367 -3.11 -7.96 -32.03
CA PRO A 367 -4.07 -8.88 -32.68
C PRO A 367 -4.75 -8.25 -33.90
N LEU A 368 -5.04 -6.94 -33.84
CA LEU A 368 -5.61 -6.21 -34.95
C LEU A 368 -4.61 -5.98 -36.07
N LEU A 369 -3.34 -5.75 -35.72
CA LEU A 369 -2.26 -5.64 -36.71
C LEU A 369 -2.11 -6.93 -37.51
N ASP A 370 -2.09 -8.08 -36.84
CA ASP A 370 -1.95 -9.39 -37.50
C ASP A 370 -3.15 -9.69 -38.42
N ALA A 371 -4.36 -9.39 -37.96
CA ALA A 371 -5.57 -9.51 -38.78
C ALA A 371 -5.55 -8.55 -39.98
N TYR A 372 -5.07 -7.33 -39.79
CA TYR A 372 -4.90 -6.35 -40.86
C TYR A 372 -3.84 -6.78 -41.87
N GLN A 373 -2.69 -7.28 -41.43
CA GLN A 373 -1.64 -7.81 -42.31
C GLN A 373 -2.17 -8.96 -43.17
N THR A 374 -2.94 -9.87 -42.58
CA THR A 374 -3.57 -10.99 -43.29
C THR A 374 -4.53 -10.50 -44.37
N ARG A 375 -5.37 -9.50 -44.03
CA ARG A 375 -6.29 -8.87 -44.99
C ARG A 375 -5.55 -8.13 -46.10
N SER A 376 -4.54 -7.35 -45.76
CA SER A 376 -3.71 -6.59 -46.71
C SER A 376 -3.01 -7.53 -47.69
N PHE A 377 -2.39 -8.59 -47.18
CA PHE A 377 -1.78 -9.63 -48.01
C PHE A 377 -2.80 -10.31 -48.94
N THR A 378 -3.98 -10.66 -48.43
CA THR A 378 -5.04 -11.27 -49.25
C THR A 378 -5.49 -10.34 -50.38
N ARG A 379 -5.61 -9.04 -50.10
CA ARG A 379 -5.94 -8.01 -51.12
C ARG A 379 -4.84 -7.86 -52.16
N LEU A 380 -3.57 -7.97 -51.78
CA LEU A 380 -2.43 -7.94 -52.70
C LEU A 380 -2.28 -9.23 -53.51
N ALA A 381 -2.60 -10.39 -52.93
CA ALA A 381 -2.51 -11.69 -53.57
C ALA A 381 -3.65 -11.95 -54.57
N SER A 382 -4.85 -11.42 -54.30
CA SER A 382 -6.04 -11.65 -55.16
C SER A 382 -5.84 -11.25 -56.63
N PRO A 383 -5.33 -10.03 -56.96
CA PRO A 383 -4.98 -9.69 -58.34
C PRO A 383 -3.95 -10.65 -58.96
N ILE A 384 -2.96 -11.11 -58.18
CA ILE A 384 -1.94 -12.05 -58.67
C ILE A 384 -2.56 -13.41 -59.00
N HIS A 385 -3.49 -13.90 -58.18
CA HIS A 385 -4.23 -15.13 -58.46
C HIS A 385 -5.16 -15.00 -59.67
N LEU A 386 -5.71 -13.82 -59.92
CA LEU A 386 -6.50 -13.54 -61.14
C LEU A 386 -5.61 -13.48 -62.39
N MET A 387 -4.38 -12.98 -62.26
CA MET A 387 -3.39 -12.96 -63.34
C MET A 387 -2.85 -14.37 -63.64
N PHE A 388 -2.82 -15.25 -62.64
CA PHE A 388 -2.32 -16.62 -62.76
C PHE A 388 -3.33 -17.64 -62.18
N PRO A 389 -4.47 -17.87 -62.85
CA PRO A 389 -5.46 -18.83 -62.37
C PRO A 389 -4.90 -20.25 -62.39
N GLN A 390 -5.02 -20.98 -61.28
CA GLN A 390 -4.48 -22.33 -61.12
C GLN A 390 -5.38 -23.45 -61.71
N SER A 391 -6.27 -23.13 -62.65
CA SER A 391 -7.20 -24.12 -63.21
C SER A 391 -6.53 -24.98 -64.28
N SER A 392 -6.88 -26.26 -64.32
CA SER A 392 -6.24 -27.29 -65.18
C SER A 392 -6.37 -27.06 -66.69
N ASN A 393 -7.21 -26.10 -67.12
CA ASN A 393 -7.50 -25.84 -68.53
C ASN A 393 -7.07 -24.42 -68.99
N TYR A 394 -6.22 -23.73 -68.22
CA TYR A 394 -5.82 -22.36 -68.56
C TYR A 394 -4.50 -22.32 -69.33
N HIS A 395 -4.48 -21.66 -70.49
CA HIS A 395 -3.26 -21.30 -71.18
C HIS A 395 -2.67 -20.06 -70.51
N ALA A 396 -1.49 -20.19 -69.91
CA ALA A 396 -0.77 -19.11 -69.25
C ALA A 396 -0.51 -17.95 -70.25
N SER A 397 -1.31 -16.89 -70.15
CA SER A 397 -1.08 -15.64 -70.85
C SER A 397 -0.26 -14.72 -69.93
N PRO A 398 0.74 -13.99 -70.46
CA PRO A 398 1.46 -13.02 -69.67
C PRO A 398 0.48 -11.93 -69.18
N PRO A 399 0.68 -11.41 -67.95
CA PRO A 399 -0.22 -10.41 -67.38
C PRO A 399 -0.30 -9.15 -68.23
N SER A 400 -1.50 -8.60 -68.36
CA SER A 400 -1.72 -7.40 -69.17
C SER A 400 -1.15 -6.15 -68.48
N ARG A 401 -0.90 -5.09 -69.26
CA ARG A 401 -0.50 -3.79 -68.72
C ARG A 401 -1.53 -3.26 -67.70
N SER A 402 -2.82 -3.46 -67.95
CA SER A 402 -3.90 -3.10 -67.03
C SER A 402 -3.82 -3.82 -65.69
N ASP A 403 -3.49 -5.11 -65.69
CA ASP A 403 -3.39 -5.90 -64.46
C ASP A 403 -2.22 -5.44 -63.61
N MET A 404 -1.06 -5.21 -64.24
CA MET A 404 0.12 -4.64 -63.58
C MET A 404 -0.16 -3.25 -62.99
N THR A 405 -0.88 -2.39 -63.72
CA THR A 405 -1.26 -1.07 -63.17
C THR A 405 -2.23 -1.18 -62.00
N THR A 406 -3.10 -2.19 -61.99
CA THR A 406 -4.05 -2.42 -60.88
C THR A 406 -3.31 -2.92 -59.64
N LEU A 407 -2.39 -3.87 -59.80
CA LEU A 407 -1.55 -4.35 -58.69
C LEU A 407 -0.72 -3.22 -58.08
N LEU A 408 -0.06 -2.41 -58.91
CA LEU A 408 0.72 -1.25 -58.44
C LEU A 408 -0.13 -0.23 -57.70
N LYS A 409 -1.35 0.05 -58.17
CA LYS A 409 -2.29 0.96 -57.47
C LYS A 409 -2.71 0.41 -56.11
N ILE A 410 -2.93 -0.90 -55.99
CA ILE A 410 -3.28 -1.52 -54.71
C ILE A 410 -2.08 -1.46 -53.75
N MET A 411 -0.87 -1.78 -54.22
CA MET A 411 0.36 -1.67 -53.41
C MET A 411 0.61 -0.24 -52.93
N ALA A 412 0.46 0.76 -53.81
CA ALA A 412 0.60 2.16 -53.46
C ALA A 412 -0.45 2.58 -52.42
N HIS A 413 -1.71 2.21 -52.62
CA HIS A 413 -2.78 2.54 -51.70
C HIS A 413 -2.61 1.89 -50.32
N GLU A 414 -2.17 0.63 -50.24
CA GLU A 414 -1.85 -0.02 -48.95
C GLU A 414 -0.70 0.70 -48.22
N LEU A 415 0.34 1.13 -48.95
CA LEU A 415 1.44 1.89 -48.35
C LEU A 415 1.02 3.31 -47.91
N ASP A 416 0.16 3.97 -48.70
CA ASP A 416 -0.38 5.30 -48.39
C ASP A 416 -1.23 5.27 -47.12
N VAL A 417 -1.99 4.19 -46.89
CA VAL A 417 -2.81 4.01 -45.67
C VAL A 417 -1.95 3.94 -44.41
N ALA A 418 -0.70 3.47 -44.49
CA ALA A 418 0.21 3.50 -43.33
C ALA A 418 0.82 4.87 -43.04
N GLY A 419 0.69 5.83 -43.97
CA GLY A 419 1.03 7.23 -43.73
C GLY A 419 2.48 7.44 -43.25
N SER A 420 2.63 8.14 -42.12
CA SER A 420 3.92 8.54 -41.53
C SER A 420 4.44 7.59 -40.45
N ASP A 421 3.71 6.53 -40.09
CA ASP A 421 4.14 5.60 -39.04
C ASP A 421 5.17 4.61 -39.59
N ALA A 422 6.39 4.63 -39.04
CA ALA A 422 7.47 3.76 -39.51
C ALA A 422 7.21 2.28 -39.19
N ALA A 423 6.68 1.96 -38.00
CA ALA A 423 6.43 0.60 -37.58
C ALA A 423 5.27 -0.03 -38.39
N PHE A 424 4.20 0.74 -38.61
CA PHE A 424 3.09 0.26 -39.43
C PHE A 424 3.47 0.11 -40.91
N ARG A 425 4.26 1.05 -41.46
CA ARG A 425 4.81 0.90 -42.82
C ARG A 425 5.70 -0.34 -42.95
N ALA A 426 6.55 -0.61 -41.97
CA ALA A 426 7.38 -1.82 -41.98
C ALA A 426 6.54 -3.09 -42.03
N ALA A 427 5.44 -3.14 -41.27
CA ALA A 427 4.49 -4.26 -41.31
C ALA A 427 3.84 -4.45 -42.70
N ILE A 428 3.36 -3.38 -43.34
CA ILE A 428 2.77 -3.47 -44.69
C ILE A 428 3.82 -3.88 -45.74
N LEU A 429 5.05 -3.37 -45.62
CA LEU A 429 6.15 -3.72 -46.52
C LEU A 429 6.49 -5.22 -46.51
N VAL A 430 6.32 -5.90 -45.36
CA VAL A 430 6.44 -7.37 -45.30
C VAL A 430 5.39 -8.05 -46.18
N GLY A 431 4.14 -7.59 -46.14
CA GLY A 431 3.06 -8.10 -46.99
C GLY A 431 3.30 -7.81 -48.48
N VAL A 432 3.78 -6.61 -48.80
CA VAL A 432 4.18 -6.21 -50.15
C VAL A 432 5.30 -7.10 -50.69
N ARG A 433 6.36 -7.32 -49.90
CA ARG A 433 7.47 -8.21 -50.26
C ARG A 433 6.98 -9.62 -50.55
N ARG A 434 6.16 -10.21 -49.67
CA ARG A 434 5.57 -11.54 -49.87
C ARG A 434 4.75 -11.61 -51.16
N SER A 435 4.03 -10.54 -51.49
CA SER A 435 3.21 -10.46 -52.71
C SER A 435 4.08 -10.40 -53.97
N VAL A 436 5.18 -9.65 -53.94
CA VAL A 436 6.17 -9.63 -55.03
C VAL A 436 6.83 -10.99 -55.20
N GLU A 437 7.21 -11.65 -54.11
CA GLU A 437 7.75 -13.02 -54.16
C GLU A 437 6.75 -14.02 -54.75
N LEU A 438 5.46 -13.91 -54.40
CA LEU A 438 4.38 -14.71 -54.97
C LEU A 438 4.24 -14.46 -56.47
N PHE A 439 4.22 -13.20 -56.90
CA PHE A 439 4.20 -12.83 -58.31
C PHE A 439 5.38 -13.43 -59.09
N CYS A 440 6.61 -13.29 -58.58
CA CYS A 440 7.80 -13.85 -59.21
C CYS A 440 7.75 -15.38 -59.31
N LYS A 441 7.24 -16.07 -58.28
CA LYS A 441 7.04 -17.53 -58.32
C LYS A 441 6.01 -17.93 -59.37
N SER A 442 4.89 -17.24 -59.45
CA SER A 442 3.86 -17.51 -60.45
C SER A 442 4.38 -17.29 -61.87
N VAL A 443 5.18 -16.24 -62.10
CA VAL A 443 5.83 -16.01 -63.40
C VAL A 443 6.81 -17.12 -63.75
N ARG A 444 7.63 -17.59 -62.79
CA ARG A 444 8.52 -18.74 -63.03
C ARG A 444 7.77 -20.03 -63.31
N GLY A 445 6.57 -20.22 -62.77
CA GLY A 445 5.72 -21.38 -63.06
C GLY A 445 5.11 -21.36 -64.46
N MET A 446 5.16 -20.24 -65.18
CA MET A 446 4.70 -20.14 -66.58
C MET A 446 5.82 -20.42 -67.61
N ALA A 447 7.08 -20.30 -67.21
CA ALA A 447 8.26 -20.54 -68.05
C ALA A 447 8.72 -21.99 -67.91
#